data_AF-A0A6A3MI09-F1
#
_entry.id   AF-A0A6A3MI09-F1
#
_cell.length_a   1.000
_cell.length_b   1.000
_cell.length_c   1.000
_cell.angle_alpha   90.00
_cell.angle_beta   90.00
_cell.angle_gamma   90.00
#
_symmetry.space_group_name_H-M   'P 1'
#
loop_
_entity.id
_entity.type
_entity.pdbx_description
1 polymer ?
#
loop_
_entity_poly.entity_id
_entity_poly.type
_entity_poly.pdbx_seq_one_letter_code
_entity_poly.pdbx_strand_id
1 'polypeptide(L)'
;MEDGLVLLQAVVGVARAVRSLYGPNKLRKQVTDELEHTLFSADAYTVASALQSQNAGTAILQQALDEQRRAFGTGCTTMLNLCGVLAEAVLELRRQGLQADTIQQALTSVEKTCLDTAKPMRISTEEAIPFFQKMTWSRQLAALGRLLSTNGERSIATSLAVRAASTLDPIEFCGGEGDLALENLVTTHVLLGGVTSATSSRVLEGVLLPIENSSLRRSLQSRCFPAVMIINGGVVVLDGNVELTDFVENSSIQVIFVHGEISTQALDASASTPGAPMCVPVSSYKSLRHLAEMSGAEIIDSWDELLPGAIGLECLEVKALDLTAVRAQDDDDDDEVASFFLQVVLPNARHQLHASVIVQGPTRSLATELRNDTHKMICRLRNVLQSGYVLPGNGGFWCACAAAVVQEAEALAKSNQELLSFATMRLAYPLSELSVILLENSGGCDPDTIEIESFFSRLAKVQTVQKKFARGVQDIGANKFFSRYDFRSAEYAILSPKRTEPESEDGRVFHVDEYKSMGSAIRGAFRVLQLLLNIDRHRVN
;
A
#
# COMPACT_ATOMS: atom_id res chain seq x y z
N MET A 1 38.61 -5.75 -4.43
CA MET A 1 37.53 -4.74 -4.26
C MET A 1 36.70 -5.26 -3.11
N GLU A 2 36.42 -4.48 -2.07
CA GLU A 2 35.51 -4.93 -1.00
C GLU A 2 34.14 -5.20 -1.62
N ASP A 3 33.70 -6.46 -1.59
CA ASP A 3 32.47 -6.89 -2.26
C ASP A 3 31.27 -6.12 -1.72
N GLY A 4 31.25 -5.80 -0.41
CA GLY A 4 30.22 -4.99 0.22
C GLY A 4 30.06 -3.58 -0.36
N LEU A 5 31.15 -2.94 -0.82
CA LEU A 5 31.08 -1.62 -1.46
C LEU A 5 30.36 -1.69 -2.82
N VAL A 6 30.59 -2.75 -3.59
CA VAL A 6 29.93 -2.96 -4.89
C VAL A 6 28.44 -3.22 -4.69
N LEU A 7 28.07 -3.98 -3.65
CA LEU A 7 26.66 -4.23 -3.31
C LEU A 7 25.95 -2.95 -2.86
N LEU A 8 26.62 -2.11 -2.05
CA LEU A 8 26.08 -0.79 -1.67
C LEU A 8 25.90 0.13 -2.89
N GLN A 9 26.84 0.12 -3.84
CA GLN A 9 26.71 0.88 -5.09
C GLN A 9 25.50 0.44 -5.93
N ALA A 10 25.20 -0.86 -5.96
CA ALA A 10 24.01 -1.37 -6.66
C ALA A 10 22.71 -0.84 -6.03
N VAL A 11 22.63 -0.82 -4.69
CA VAL A 11 21.50 -0.21 -3.95
C VAL A 11 21.36 1.27 -4.26
N VAL A 12 22.47 2.02 -4.29
CA VAL A 12 22.49 3.43 -4.70
C VAL A 12 21.95 3.60 -6.12
N GLY A 13 22.33 2.72 -7.05
CA GLY A 13 21.83 2.72 -8.43
C GLY A 13 20.31 2.64 -8.51
N VAL A 14 19.71 1.68 -7.81
CA VAL A 14 18.24 1.52 -7.74
C VAL A 14 17.58 2.75 -7.08
N ALA A 15 18.12 3.22 -5.96
CA ALA A 15 17.58 4.37 -5.25
C ALA A 15 17.61 5.66 -6.08
N ARG A 16 18.68 5.89 -6.85
CA ARG A 16 18.79 7.03 -7.77
C ARG A 16 17.74 6.95 -8.89
N ALA A 17 17.49 5.75 -9.43
CA ALA A 17 16.49 5.56 -10.48
C ALA A 17 15.07 5.93 -10.01
N VAL A 18 14.74 5.68 -8.74
CA VAL A 18 13.43 6.01 -8.15
C VAL A 18 13.37 7.36 -7.43
N ARG A 19 14.47 8.13 -7.36
CA ARG A 19 14.55 9.39 -6.61
C ARG A 19 13.44 10.37 -6.99
N SER A 20 13.12 10.46 -8.28
CA SER A 20 12.04 11.34 -8.80
C SER A 20 10.61 10.86 -8.47
N LEU A 21 10.47 9.69 -7.83
CA LEU A 21 9.20 9.11 -7.39
C LEU A 21 8.85 9.48 -5.93
N TYR A 22 9.74 10.19 -5.23
CA TYR A 22 9.55 10.56 -3.83
C TYR A 22 8.83 11.91 -3.69
N GLY A 23 7.75 11.94 -2.91
CA GLY A 23 6.99 13.15 -2.61
C GLY A 23 5.61 13.23 -3.27
N PRO A 24 4.85 14.31 -2.99
CA PRO A 24 3.47 14.47 -3.45
C PRO A 24 3.36 14.66 -4.96
N ASN A 25 4.25 15.45 -5.57
CA ASN A 25 4.26 15.73 -7.02
C ASN A 25 5.23 14.81 -7.78
N LYS A 26 5.33 13.55 -7.34
CA LYS A 26 6.19 12.54 -7.94
C LYS A 26 5.91 12.34 -9.45
N LEU A 27 6.98 12.11 -10.22
CA LEU A 27 6.89 11.77 -11.64
C LEU A 27 6.51 10.31 -11.83
N ARG A 28 6.24 9.88 -13.07
CA ARG A 28 6.08 8.47 -13.46
C ARG A 28 7.32 7.98 -14.18
N LYS A 29 7.60 6.68 -14.09
CA LYS A 29 8.60 5.98 -14.90
C LYS A 29 7.90 5.02 -15.84
N GLN A 30 8.40 4.94 -17.06
CA GLN A 30 8.08 3.85 -17.97
C GLN A 30 8.93 2.64 -17.57
N VAL A 31 8.27 1.51 -17.36
CA VAL A 31 8.88 0.22 -17.05
C VAL A 31 8.39 -0.74 -18.12
N THR A 32 9.32 -1.42 -18.80
CA THR A 32 9.01 -2.44 -19.79
C THR A 32 9.57 -3.75 -19.27
N ASP A 33 8.74 -4.78 -19.21
CA ASP A 33 9.16 -6.11 -18.77
C ASP A 33 9.81 -6.93 -19.91
N GLU A 34 10.26 -8.14 -19.60
CA GLU A 34 10.90 -9.04 -20.57
C GLU A 34 9.94 -9.53 -21.67
N LEU A 35 8.63 -9.35 -21.47
CA LEU A 35 7.56 -9.69 -22.43
C LEU A 35 7.12 -8.46 -23.25
N GLU A 36 7.89 -7.37 -23.22
CA GLU A 36 7.62 -6.09 -23.88
C GLU A 36 6.35 -5.37 -23.38
N HIS A 37 5.74 -5.82 -22.29
CA HIS A 37 4.63 -5.11 -21.68
C HIS A 37 5.12 -3.84 -20.99
N THR A 38 4.52 -2.71 -21.39
CA THR A 38 4.91 -1.40 -20.88
C THR A 38 3.92 -0.90 -19.83
N LEU A 39 4.45 -0.52 -18.67
CA LEU A 39 3.72 0.08 -17.55
C LEU A 39 4.31 1.44 -17.19
N PHE A 40 3.48 2.47 -17.12
CA PHE A 40 3.83 3.75 -16.52
C PHE A 40 3.43 3.75 -15.05
N SER A 41 4.41 3.88 -14.14
CA SER A 41 4.18 3.78 -12.70
C SER A 41 4.94 4.86 -11.93
N ALA A 42 4.26 5.47 -10.95
CA ALA A 42 4.89 6.24 -9.90
C ALA A 42 4.96 5.47 -8.55
N ASP A 43 4.74 4.15 -8.57
CA ASP A 43 5.01 3.28 -7.42
C ASP A 43 6.48 2.86 -7.40
N ALA A 44 7.24 3.40 -6.44
CA ALA A 44 8.67 3.09 -6.33
C ALA A 44 8.93 1.61 -6.05
N TYR A 45 7.99 0.90 -5.41
CA TYR A 45 8.07 -0.56 -5.26
C TYR A 45 8.07 -1.24 -6.64
N THR A 46 7.06 -0.95 -7.47
CA THR A 46 6.94 -1.52 -8.82
C THR A 46 8.16 -1.23 -9.69
N VAL A 47 8.66 0.01 -9.66
CA VAL A 47 9.84 0.39 -10.43
C VAL A 47 11.10 -0.31 -9.90
N ALA A 48 11.28 -0.42 -8.59
CA ALA A 48 12.43 -1.11 -8.00
C ALA A 48 12.41 -2.62 -8.30
N SER A 49 11.25 -3.28 -8.23
CA SER A 49 11.11 -4.69 -8.58
C SER A 49 11.46 -4.97 -10.04
N ALA A 50 11.09 -4.07 -10.95
CA ALA A 50 11.48 -4.22 -12.36
C ALA A 50 12.96 -3.95 -12.64
N LEU A 51 13.63 -3.20 -11.76
CA LEU A 51 15.08 -2.98 -11.79
C LEU A 51 15.85 -4.07 -11.04
N GLN A 52 15.17 -5.07 -10.48
CA GLN A 52 15.83 -6.14 -9.74
C GLN A 52 16.82 -6.85 -10.66
N SER A 53 18.06 -6.93 -10.18
CA SER A 53 19.16 -7.57 -10.90
C SER A 53 19.63 -8.82 -10.15
N GLN A 54 20.50 -9.61 -10.76
CA GLN A 54 21.18 -10.73 -10.10
C GLN A 54 22.16 -10.28 -8.97
N ASN A 55 22.29 -8.98 -8.71
CA ASN A 55 23.11 -8.45 -7.63
C ASN A 55 22.49 -8.74 -6.25
N ALA A 56 23.27 -9.34 -5.35
CA ALA A 56 22.82 -9.69 -3.99
C ALA A 56 22.37 -8.47 -3.17
N GLY A 57 22.96 -7.29 -3.41
CA GLY A 57 22.57 -6.04 -2.77
C GLY A 57 21.17 -5.60 -3.17
N THR A 58 20.82 -5.72 -4.45
CA THR A 58 19.46 -5.44 -4.93
C THR A 58 18.46 -6.48 -4.45
N ALA A 59 18.88 -7.75 -4.30
CA ALA A 59 18.02 -8.79 -3.74
C ALA A 59 17.69 -8.55 -2.26
N ILE A 60 18.68 -8.18 -1.43
CA ILE A 60 18.47 -7.81 -0.01
C ILE A 60 17.54 -6.60 0.10
N LEU A 61 17.73 -5.59 -0.75
CA LEU A 61 16.84 -4.44 -0.81
C LEU A 61 15.41 -4.85 -1.20
N GLN A 62 15.24 -5.69 -2.23
CA GLN A 62 13.93 -6.16 -2.67
C GLN A 62 13.22 -6.94 -1.57
N GLN A 63 13.92 -7.84 -0.87
CA GLN A 63 13.34 -8.58 0.25
C GLN A 63 12.82 -7.64 1.35
N ALA A 64 13.58 -6.60 1.72
CA ALA A 64 13.14 -5.61 2.69
C ALA A 64 11.90 -4.84 2.19
N LEU A 65 11.80 -4.58 0.88
CA LEU A 65 10.65 -3.92 0.27
C LEU A 65 9.41 -4.83 0.30
N ASP A 66 9.58 -6.12 0.04
CA ASP A 66 8.51 -7.12 0.11
C ASP A 66 7.98 -7.26 1.54
N GLU A 67 8.87 -7.30 2.53
CA GLU A 67 8.51 -7.32 3.95
C GLU A 67 7.72 -6.07 4.35
N GLN A 68 8.20 -4.87 3.95
CA GLN A 68 7.51 -3.62 4.21
C GLN A 68 6.14 -3.55 3.52
N ARG A 69 6.05 -3.99 2.26
CA ARG A 69 4.80 -4.01 1.49
C ARG A 69 3.80 -4.99 2.08
N ARG A 70 4.24 -6.18 2.50
CA ARG A 70 3.39 -7.21 3.11
C ARG A 70 2.85 -6.76 4.47
N ALA A 71 3.71 -6.20 5.32
CA ALA A 71 3.34 -5.83 6.68
C ALA A 71 2.49 -4.56 6.77
N PHE A 72 2.77 -3.55 5.93
CA PHE A 72 2.13 -2.23 6.04
C PHE A 72 1.47 -1.74 4.75
N GLY A 73 1.75 -2.32 3.59
CA GLY A 73 1.27 -1.85 2.28
C GLY A 73 1.83 -0.49 1.82
N THR A 74 2.50 0.25 2.70
CA THR A 74 3.01 1.61 2.50
C THR A 74 4.46 1.75 2.96
N GLY A 75 5.06 2.93 2.77
CA GLY A 75 6.42 3.23 3.26
C GLY A 75 7.57 2.76 2.36
N CYS A 76 7.32 1.92 1.35
CA CYS A 76 8.36 1.43 0.42
C CYS A 76 9.15 2.56 -0.25
N THR A 77 8.48 3.60 -0.75
CA THR A 77 9.16 4.75 -1.39
C THR A 77 10.10 5.45 -0.40
N THR A 78 9.65 5.67 0.83
CA THR A 78 10.45 6.31 1.88
C THR A 78 11.63 5.44 2.29
N MET A 79 11.40 4.15 2.53
CA MET A 79 12.45 3.18 2.87
C MET A 79 13.54 3.13 1.80
N LEU A 80 13.13 3.04 0.53
CA LEU A 80 14.05 2.94 -0.61
C LEU A 80 14.92 4.20 -0.77
N ASN A 81 14.30 5.38 -0.68
CA ASN A 81 15.05 6.65 -0.76
C ASN A 81 15.97 6.84 0.45
N LEU A 82 15.51 6.50 1.66
CA LEU A 82 16.33 6.56 2.88
C LEU A 82 17.54 5.63 2.78
N CYS A 83 17.32 4.39 2.32
CA CYS A 83 18.39 3.43 2.08
C CYS A 83 19.42 3.97 1.08
N GLY A 84 18.97 4.63 0.00
CA GLY A 84 19.84 5.25 -1.00
C GLY A 84 20.75 6.33 -0.44
N VAL A 85 20.17 7.37 0.19
CA VAL A 85 20.96 8.49 0.73
C VAL A 85 21.92 8.05 1.84
N LEU A 86 21.51 7.08 2.66
CA LEU A 86 22.38 6.52 3.69
C LEU A 86 23.49 5.65 3.07
N ALA A 87 23.20 4.85 2.03
CA ALA A 87 24.22 4.08 1.33
C ALA A 87 25.30 4.98 0.71
N GLU A 88 24.91 6.11 0.12
CA GLU A 88 25.86 7.11 -0.41
C GLU A 88 26.77 7.66 0.71
N ALA A 89 26.21 8.01 1.86
CA ALA A 89 26.99 8.47 3.00
C ALA A 89 27.91 7.38 3.58
N VAL A 90 27.44 6.14 3.67
CA VAL A 90 28.24 4.99 4.11
C VAL A 90 29.42 4.75 3.18
N LEU A 91 29.21 4.78 1.86
CA LEU A 91 30.29 4.66 0.87
C LEU A 91 31.33 5.76 1.05
N GLU A 92 30.90 6.99 1.34
CA GLU A 92 31.79 8.11 1.57
C GLU A 92 32.59 7.98 2.87
N LEU A 93 31.95 7.52 3.96
CA LEU A 93 32.66 7.23 5.22
C LEU A 93 33.71 6.12 5.04
N ARG A 94 33.41 5.08 4.25
CA ARG A 94 34.39 4.03 3.91
C ARG A 94 35.56 4.60 3.10
N ARG A 95 35.30 5.47 2.13
CA ARG A 95 36.37 6.16 1.36
C ARG A 95 37.26 7.04 2.23
N GLN A 96 36.69 7.66 3.26
CA GLN A 96 37.43 8.44 4.25
C GLN A 96 38.22 7.57 5.25
N GLY A 97 38.18 6.24 5.12
CA GLY A 97 38.97 5.31 5.91
C GLY A 97 38.31 4.86 7.23
N LEU A 98 37.02 5.13 7.43
CA LEU A 98 36.32 4.65 8.62
C LEU A 98 36.09 3.14 8.58
N GLN A 99 36.32 2.50 9.72
CA GLN A 99 36.10 1.07 9.90
C GLN A 99 34.61 0.74 9.90
N ALA A 100 34.26 -0.43 9.35
CA ALA A 100 32.87 -0.89 9.25
C ALA A 100 32.19 -0.95 10.62
N ASP A 101 32.93 -1.32 11.67
CA ASP A 101 32.47 -1.38 13.06
C ASP A 101 31.99 -0.01 13.55
N THR A 102 32.76 1.05 13.33
CA THR A 102 32.38 2.42 13.71
C THR A 102 31.16 2.87 12.93
N ILE A 103 31.08 2.56 11.64
CA ILE A 103 29.92 2.91 10.80
C ILE A 103 28.67 2.15 11.26
N GLN A 104 28.78 0.87 11.63
CA GLN A 104 27.65 0.10 12.17
C GLN A 104 27.15 0.65 13.51
N GLN A 105 28.07 1.02 14.41
CA GLN A 105 27.70 1.68 15.66
C GLN A 105 27.01 3.02 15.40
N ALA A 106 27.50 3.79 14.44
CA ALA A 106 26.89 5.07 14.05
C ALA A 106 25.49 4.85 13.46
N LEU A 107 25.32 3.91 12.52
CA LEU A 107 24.01 3.54 11.96
C LEU A 107 23.03 3.12 13.05
N THR A 108 23.46 2.31 14.02
CA THR A 108 22.63 1.89 15.16
C THR A 108 22.22 3.07 16.03
N SER A 109 23.15 3.99 16.31
CA SER A 109 22.88 5.21 17.09
C SER A 109 21.87 6.11 16.37
N VAL A 110 22.05 6.32 15.06
CA VAL A 110 21.17 7.16 14.23
C VAL A 110 19.78 6.54 14.11
N GLU A 111 19.68 5.24 13.84
CA GLU A 111 18.41 4.51 13.77
C GLU A 111 17.63 4.68 15.07
N LYS A 112 18.28 4.40 16.21
CA LYS A 112 17.70 4.55 17.54
C LYS A 112 17.23 5.98 17.77
N THR A 113 18.05 6.97 17.44
CA THR A 113 17.73 8.39 17.60
C THR A 113 16.49 8.79 16.78
N CYS A 114 16.38 8.31 15.53
CA CYS A 114 15.19 8.57 14.70
C CYS A 114 13.92 7.95 15.30
N LEU A 115 13.99 6.70 15.76
CA LEU A 115 12.86 6.02 16.38
C LEU A 115 12.46 6.64 17.73
N ASP A 116 13.44 7.06 18.52
CA ASP A 116 13.20 7.76 19.79
C ASP A 116 12.66 9.18 19.59
N THR A 117 13.00 9.83 18.46
CA THR A 117 12.38 11.10 18.03
C THR A 117 10.94 10.90 17.57
N ALA A 118 10.63 9.81 16.87
CA ALA A 118 9.27 9.51 16.39
C ALA A 118 8.26 9.30 17.53
N LYS A 119 8.67 8.68 18.64
CA LYS A 119 7.79 8.35 19.78
C LYS A 119 7.07 9.56 20.39
N PRO A 120 7.76 10.65 20.77
CA PRO A 120 7.11 11.83 21.33
C PRO A 120 6.48 12.73 20.25
N MET A 121 6.89 12.62 18.97
CA MET A 121 6.29 13.39 17.86
C MET A 121 4.97 12.82 17.33
N ARG A 122 4.59 11.61 17.74
CA ARG A 122 3.34 10.98 17.28
C ARG A 122 2.13 11.77 17.79
N ILE A 123 1.15 11.95 16.92
CA ILE A 123 -0.09 12.65 17.21
C ILE A 123 -1.19 11.60 17.28
N SER A 124 -1.98 11.59 18.35
CA SER A 124 -3.10 10.65 18.45
C SER A 124 -4.19 10.99 17.44
N THR A 125 -4.99 10.01 17.02
CA THR A 125 -6.13 10.27 16.12
C THR A 125 -7.14 11.26 16.73
N GLU A 126 -7.28 11.28 18.05
CA GLU A 126 -8.12 12.24 18.77
C GLU A 126 -7.60 13.67 18.74
N GLU A 127 -6.28 13.85 18.80
CA GLU A 127 -5.64 15.16 18.64
C GLU A 127 -5.63 15.59 17.18
N ALA A 128 -5.48 14.63 16.27
CA ALA A 128 -5.44 14.90 14.84
C ALA A 128 -6.82 15.30 14.29
N ILE A 129 -7.89 14.68 14.80
CA ILE A 129 -9.27 14.83 14.33
C ILE A 129 -10.19 15.10 15.55
N PRO A 130 -10.79 16.30 15.65
CA PRO A 130 -11.71 16.64 16.74
C PRO A 130 -12.86 15.64 16.87
N PHE A 131 -13.17 15.23 18.10
CA PHE A 131 -14.27 14.30 18.41
C PHE A 131 -14.18 12.93 17.71
N PHE A 132 -12.99 12.49 17.30
CA PHE A 132 -12.80 11.24 16.54
C PHE A 132 -13.53 10.03 17.13
N GLN A 133 -13.41 9.79 18.44
CA GLN A 133 -14.07 8.66 19.11
C GLN A 133 -15.61 8.74 19.12
N LYS A 134 -16.19 9.95 18.99
CA LYS A 134 -17.65 10.15 18.99
C LYS A 134 -18.26 10.05 17.59
N MET A 135 -17.44 9.95 16.55
CA MET A 135 -17.89 9.83 15.17
C MET A 135 -18.38 8.41 14.85
N THR A 136 -19.30 8.30 13.90
CA THR A 136 -19.64 7.00 13.30
C THR A 136 -18.45 6.45 12.51
N TRP A 137 -18.38 5.13 12.34
CA TRP A 137 -17.32 4.46 11.56
C TRP A 137 -17.05 5.11 10.19
N SER A 138 -18.11 5.33 9.41
CA SER A 138 -18.03 5.99 8.11
C SER A 138 -17.46 7.42 8.18
N ARG A 139 -17.77 8.17 9.25
CA ARG A 139 -17.23 9.52 9.46
C ARG A 139 -15.78 9.50 9.93
N GLN A 140 -15.40 8.52 10.75
CA GLN A 140 -14.00 8.29 11.14
C GLN A 140 -13.14 8.01 9.91
N LEU A 141 -13.57 7.06 9.06
CA LEU A 141 -12.88 6.73 7.81
C LEU A 141 -12.78 7.93 6.87
N ALA A 142 -13.87 8.70 6.69
CA ALA A 142 -13.84 9.87 5.83
C ALA A 142 -12.91 10.97 6.36
N ALA A 143 -12.87 11.19 7.68
CA ALA A 143 -11.97 12.15 8.30
C ALA A 143 -10.50 11.71 8.18
N LEU A 144 -10.22 10.43 8.42
CA LEU A 144 -8.88 9.87 8.22
C LEU A 144 -8.45 9.90 6.75
N GLY A 145 -9.35 9.59 5.82
CA GLY A 145 -9.09 9.66 4.39
C GLY A 145 -8.68 11.07 3.96
N ARG A 146 -9.37 12.11 4.47
CA ARG A 146 -8.97 13.51 4.24
C ARG A 146 -7.62 13.85 4.86
N LEU A 147 -7.39 13.42 6.09
CA LEU A 147 -6.12 13.66 6.81
C LEU A 147 -4.92 12.98 6.10
N LEU A 148 -5.12 11.78 5.56
CA LEU A 148 -4.04 11.00 4.94
C LEU A 148 -3.87 11.33 3.45
N SER A 149 -4.84 11.98 2.80
CA SER A 149 -4.76 12.27 1.37
C SER A 149 -3.66 13.28 1.07
N THR A 150 -2.84 12.99 0.06
CA THR A 150 -1.89 13.95 -0.53
C THR A 150 -2.49 14.52 -1.83
N ASN A 151 -2.24 15.81 -2.13
CA ASN A 151 -2.91 16.58 -3.21
C ASN A 151 -2.99 15.87 -4.59
N GLY A 152 -4.01 16.23 -5.39
CA GLY A 152 -4.19 15.79 -6.79
C GLY A 152 -5.06 14.53 -6.97
N GLU A 153 -5.10 13.97 -8.18
CA GLU A 153 -5.88 12.81 -8.72
C GLU A 153 -6.13 11.60 -7.77
N ARG A 154 -5.49 11.54 -6.60
CA ARG A 154 -5.71 10.57 -5.52
C ARG A 154 -6.97 10.81 -4.69
N SER A 155 -7.74 11.87 -4.91
CA SER A 155 -9.07 12.01 -4.30
C SER A 155 -9.98 10.82 -4.61
N ILE A 156 -9.82 10.23 -5.80
CA ILE A 156 -10.55 9.03 -6.24
C ILE A 156 -10.11 7.81 -5.44
N ALA A 157 -8.80 7.57 -5.33
CA ALA A 157 -8.24 6.47 -4.55
C ALA A 157 -8.70 6.55 -3.08
N THR A 158 -8.69 7.75 -2.49
CA THR A 158 -9.21 8.01 -1.14
C THR A 158 -10.70 7.71 -1.03
N SER A 159 -11.50 8.15 -1.98
CA SER A 159 -12.94 7.88 -2.02
C SER A 159 -13.24 6.38 -2.12
N LEU A 160 -12.55 5.67 -3.03
CA LEU A 160 -12.69 4.22 -3.19
C LEU A 160 -12.25 3.48 -1.92
N ALA A 161 -11.12 3.85 -1.33
CA ALA A 161 -10.60 3.24 -0.11
C ALA A 161 -11.55 3.43 1.08
N VAL A 162 -12.06 4.65 1.29
CA VAL A 162 -13.01 4.96 2.37
C VAL A 162 -14.32 4.19 2.16
N ARG A 163 -14.82 4.10 0.92
CA ARG A 163 -16.03 3.33 0.60
C ARG A 163 -15.84 1.84 0.85
N ALA A 164 -14.72 1.26 0.41
CA ALA A 164 -14.40 -0.16 0.63
C ALA A 164 -14.23 -0.49 2.12
N ALA A 165 -13.54 0.37 2.88
CA ALA A 165 -13.43 0.17 4.33
C ALA A 165 -14.78 0.35 5.05
N SER A 166 -15.68 1.19 4.53
CA SER A 166 -16.99 1.43 5.14
C SER A 166 -17.97 0.27 4.98
N THR A 167 -17.78 -0.59 3.97
CA THR A 167 -18.62 -1.78 3.77
C THR A 167 -18.22 -2.94 4.68
N LEU A 168 -17.01 -2.89 5.25
CA LEU A 168 -16.44 -3.94 6.08
C LEU A 168 -16.72 -3.70 7.57
N ASP A 169 -16.69 -4.77 8.36
CA ASP A 169 -16.84 -4.67 9.80
C ASP A 169 -15.61 -3.98 10.43
N PRO A 170 -15.80 -3.01 11.35
CA PRO A 170 -14.69 -2.29 11.97
C PRO A 170 -13.67 -3.17 12.68
N ILE A 171 -14.12 -4.26 13.33
CA ILE A 171 -13.26 -5.15 14.10
C ILE A 171 -12.39 -5.97 13.14
N GLU A 172 -13.01 -6.58 12.13
CA GLU A 172 -12.30 -7.35 11.09
C GLU A 172 -11.34 -6.46 10.28
N PHE A 173 -11.79 -5.26 9.89
CA PHE A 173 -10.95 -4.33 9.12
C PHE A 173 -9.70 -3.90 9.89
N CYS A 174 -9.82 -3.68 11.19
CA CYS A 174 -8.68 -3.33 12.03
C CYS A 174 -7.84 -4.55 12.44
N GLY A 175 -8.30 -5.78 12.18
CA GLY A 175 -7.66 -7.03 12.61
C GLY A 175 -7.85 -7.29 14.11
N GLY A 176 -8.54 -8.39 14.43
CA GLY A 176 -8.58 -8.99 15.78
C GLY A 176 -7.33 -9.84 16.09
N GLU A 177 -7.40 -10.75 17.06
CA GLU A 177 -6.29 -11.61 17.56
C GLU A 177 -5.59 -12.51 16.51
N GLY A 178 -5.98 -12.46 15.23
CA GLY A 178 -5.24 -13.02 14.11
C GLY A 178 -5.05 -11.95 13.03
N ASP A 179 -3.81 -11.70 12.62
CA ASP A 179 -3.44 -10.68 11.63
C ASP A 179 -3.96 -11.06 10.23
N LEU A 180 -5.26 -10.86 9.98
CA LEU A 180 -5.91 -11.14 8.69
C LEU A 180 -5.33 -10.21 7.62
N ALA A 181 -4.70 -10.78 6.59
CA ALA A 181 -4.14 -9.99 5.50
C ALA A 181 -5.24 -9.15 4.81
N LEU A 182 -4.97 -7.90 4.46
CA LEU A 182 -5.96 -7.00 3.83
C LEU A 182 -6.53 -7.55 2.52
N GLU A 183 -5.71 -8.31 1.79
CA GLU A 183 -6.12 -9.02 0.58
C GLU A 183 -7.23 -10.05 0.81
N ASN A 184 -7.44 -10.49 2.06
CA ASN A 184 -8.56 -11.34 2.41
C ASN A 184 -9.86 -10.56 2.66
N LEU A 185 -9.81 -9.23 2.74
CA LEU A 185 -11.00 -8.40 2.98
C LEU A 185 -11.38 -7.58 1.75
N VAL A 186 -10.39 -7.18 0.95
CA VAL A 186 -10.60 -6.33 -0.22
C VAL A 186 -9.89 -6.89 -1.45
N THR A 187 -10.68 -7.18 -2.48
CA THR A 187 -10.19 -7.54 -3.83
C THR A 187 -10.29 -6.33 -4.75
N THR A 188 -9.37 -6.21 -5.72
CA THR A 188 -9.44 -5.15 -6.74
C THR A 188 -9.38 -5.73 -8.14
N HIS A 189 -10.32 -5.34 -8.98
CA HIS A 189 -10.39 -5.71 -10.39
C HIS A 189 -10.05 -4.50 -11.25
N VAL A 190 -9.26 -4.72 -12.30
CA VAL A 190 -8.91 -3.68 -13.27
C VAL A 190 -9.79 -3.88 -14.50
N LEU A 191 -10.44 -2.81 -14.96
CA LEU A 191 -11.20 -2.76 -16.21
C LEU A 191 -10.64 -1.68 -17.12
N LEU A 192 -10.51 -1.99 -18.40
CA LEU A 192 -10.15 -1.00 -19.42
C LEU A 192 -11.40 -0.25 -19.91
N GLY A 193 -11.20 0.97 -20.41
CA GLY A 193 -12.25 1.83 -20.94
C GLY A 193 -12.78 2.88 -19.96
N GLY A 194 -13.72 3.72 -20.43
CA GLY A 194 -14.26 4.86 -19.69
C GLY A 194 -13.55 6.18 -19.98
N VAL A 195 -14.23 7.31 -19.74
CA VAL A 195 -13.76 8.67 -20.12
C VAL A 195 -12.64 9.16 -19.20
N THR A 196 -12.76 8.89 -17.89
CA THR A 196 -11.74 9.15 -16.86
C THR A 196 -11.90 8.14 -15.73
N SER A 197 -10.82 7.79 -15.01
CA SER A 197 -10.87 6.81 -13.93
C SER A 197 -11.77 7.20 -12.73
N ALA A 198 -12.19 8.47 -12.67
CA ALA A 198 -12.90 9.10 -11.56
C ALA A 198 -14.39 8.77 -11.49
N THR A 199 -15.07 8.64 -12.62
CA THR A 199 -16.54 8.43 -12.67
C THR A 199 -16.93 6.99 -12.95
N SER A 200 -15.99 6.18 -13.40
CA SER A 200 -16.20 4.80 -13.84
C SER A 200 -15.90 3.77 -12.76
N SER A 201 -14.90 4.03 -11.90
CA SER A 201 -14.51 3.16 -10.78
C SER A 201 -15.56 3.13 -9.68
N ARG A 202 -15.76 1.97 -9.06
CA ARG A 202 -16.79 1.76 -8.03
C ARG A 202 -16.37 0.73 -7.00
N VAL A 203 -16.97 0.83 -5.81
CA VAL A 203 -16.87 -0.19 -4.76
C VAL A 203 -18.19 -0.94 -4.74
N LEU A 204 -18.09 -2.26 -4.72
CA LEU A 204 -19.19 -3.20 -4.59
C LEU A 204 -19.03 -4.02 -3.32
N GLU A 205 -20.15 -4.29 -2.68
CA GLU A 205 -20.26 -5.16 -1.52
C GLU A 205 -20.05 -6.63 -1.90
N GLY A 206 -19.42 -7.42 -1.04
CA GLY A 206 -19.21 -8.85 -1.26
C GLY A 206 -18.09 -9.17 -2.26
N VAL A 207 -18.15 -10.38 -2.81
CA VAL A 207 -17.16 -10.96 -3.72
C VAL A 207 -17.60 -10.77 -5.17
N LEU A 208 -16.69 -10.29 -6.02
CA LEU A 208 -16.87 -10.26 -7.47
C LEU A 208 -16.10 -11.39 -8.14
N LEU A 209 -16.81 -12.15 -8.96
CA LEU A 209 -16.24 -13.23 -9.76
C LEU A 209 -16.27 -12.79 -11.24
N PRO A 210 -15.12 -12.63 -11.90
CA PRO A 210 -15.09 -12.39 -13.34
C PRO A 210 -15.60 -13.63 -14.08
N ILE A 211 -16.50 -13.46 -15.04
CA ILE A 211 -17.03 -14.55 -15.86
C ILE A 211 -16.72 -14.29 -17.33
N GLU A 212 -15.88 -15.14 -17.90
CA GLU A 212 -15.47 -15.06 -19.31
C GLU A 212 -16.35 -15.95 -20.21
N ASN A 213 -16.87 -17.06 -19.69
CA ASN A 213 -17.65 -18.02 -20.48
C ASN A 213 -19.01 -17.45 -20.95
N SER A 214 -19.21 -17.41 -22.27
CA SER A 214 -20.39 -16.81 -22.91
C SER A 214 -21.69 -17.62 -22.74
N SER A 215 -21.62 -18.94 -22.60
CA SER A 215 -22.79 -19.81 -22.33
C SER A 215 -23.28 -19.63 -20.90
N LEU A 216 -22.34 -19.60 -19.95
CA LEU A 216 -22.64 -19.36 -18.54
C LEU A 216 -23.17 -17.94 -18.31
N ARG A 217 -22.59 -16.92 -18.97
CA ARG A 217 -23.12 -15.55 -18.98
C ARG A 217 -24.59 -15.50 -19.41
N ARG A 218 -24.96 -16.16 -20.51
CA ARG A 218 -26.35 -16.23 -20.99
C ARG A 218 -27.26 -16.95 -20.01
N SER A 219 -26.81 -18.05 -19.42
CA SER A 219 -27.55 -18.77 -18.38
C SER A 219 -27.82 -17.89 -17.16
N LEU A 220 -26.78 -17.24 -16.62
CA LEU A 220 -26.88 -16.30 -15.50
C LEU A 220 -27.84 -15.16 -15.81
N GLN A 221 -27.74 -14.55 -16.99
CA GLN A 221 -28.67 -13.51 -17.41
C GLN A 221 -30.11 -14.03 -17.49
N SER A 222 -30.35 -15.27 -17.91
CA SER A 222 -31.70 -15.84 -17.96
C SER A 222 -32.26 -16.20 -16.57
N ARG A 223 -31.42 -16.72 -15.65
CA ARG A 223 -31.81 -17.18 -14.31
C ARG A 223 -31.91 -16.05 -13.28
N CYS A 224 -31.16 -14.96 -13.45
CA CYS A 224 -31.09 -13.84 -12.51
C CYS A 224 -32.06 -12.69 -12.83
N PHE A 225 -33.10 -12.85 -13.65
CA PHE A 225 -34.05 -11.76 -13.95
C PHE A 225 -35.30 -11.77 -13.03
N PRO A 226 -35.62 -10.66 -12.32
CA PRO A 226 -35.06 -9.31 -12.46
C PRO A 226 -33.92 -9.04 -11.45
N ALA A 227 -32.70 -8.92 -11.99
CA ALA A 227 -31.43 -8.48 -11.39
C ALA A 227 -30.82 -9.22 -10.19
N VAL A 228 -31.56 -10.05 -9.45
CA VAL A 228 -31.07 -10.68 -8.20
C VAL A 228 -31.59 -12.10 -8.06
N MET A 229 -30.70 -13.05 -7.76
CA MET A 229 -31.03 -14.41 -7.35
C MET A 229 -30.69 -14.58 -5.88
N ILE A 230 -31.64 -15.10 -5.09
CA ILE A 230 -31.41 -15.44 -3.67
C ILE A 230 -31.21 -16.95 -3.58
N ILE A 231 -30.08 -17.36 -3.04
CA ILE A 231 -29.73 -18.75 -2.76
C ILE A 231 -29.99 -19.01 -1.28
N ASN A 232 -30.92 -19.92 -0.98
CA ASN A 232 -31.26 -20.28 0.41
C ASN A 232 -30.57 -21.61 0.77
N GLY A 233 -29.24 -21.58 0.93
CA GLY A 233 -28.41 -22.76 1.17
C GLY A 233 -28.22 -23.66 -0.06
N GLY A 234 -27.55 -24.79 0.14
CA GLY A 234 -27.22 -25.71 -0.96
C GLY A 234 -26.01 -25.26 -1.77
N VAL A 235 -25.04 -24.63 -1.10
CA VAL A 235 -23.81 -24.12 -1.73
C VAL A 235 -22.70 -25.14 -1.56
N VAL A 236 -22.06 -25.53 -2.66
CA VAL A 236 -20.84 -26.36 -2.63
C VAL A 236 -19.68 -25.51 -3.11
N VAL A 237 -18.53 -25.67 -2.46
CA VAL A 237 -17.28 -24.99 -2.80
C VAL A 237 -16.21 -26.05 -3.04
N LEU A 238 -15.72 -26.14 -4.26
CA LEU A 238 -14.85 -27.22 -4.73
C LEU A 238 -13.54 -26.66 -5.29
N ASP A 239 -12.42 -27.17 -4.80
CA ASP A 239 -11.07 -26.98 -5.36
C ASP A 239 -10.66 -28.24 -6.13
N GLY A 240 -11.27 -28.43 -7.30
CA GLY A 240 -11.19 -29.66 -8.07
C GLY A 240 -12.03 -29.62 -9.34
N ASN A 241 -12.06 -30.73 -10.05
CA ASN A 241 -12.77 -30.83 -11.32
C ASN A 241 -14.22 -31.29 -11.14
N VAL A 242 -15.11 -30.84 -12.04
CA VAL A 242 -16.53 -31.25 -12.06
C VAL A 242 -16.89 -31.96 -13.36
N GLU A 243 -17.45 -33.16 -13.23
CA GLU A 243 -17.98 -33.98 -14.31
C GLU A 243 -19.53 -34.00 -14.30
N LEU A 244 -20.15 -34.44 -15.41
CA LEU A 244 -21.61 -34.51 -15.51
C LEU A 244 -22.22 -35.54 -14.53
N THR A 245 -21.45 -36.57 -14.16
CA THR A 245 -21.88 -37.61 -13.21
C THR A 245 -22.11 -37.08 -11.80
N ASP A 246 -21.54 -35.93 -11.48
CA ASP A 246 -21.60 -35.33 -10.15
C ASP A 246 -22.97 -34.70 -9.85
N PHE A 247 -23.78 -34.43 -10.88
CA PHE A 247 -25.12 -33.84 -10.74
C PHE A 247 -26.20 -34.81 -10.26
N VAL A 248 -25.86 -36.06 -9.90
CA VAL A 248 -26.83 -37.13 -9.64
C VAL A 248 -27.20 -37.19 -8.15
N GLU A 249 -28.51 -37.04 -7.89
CA GLU A 249 -29.32 -37.35 -6.69
C GLU A 249 -29.48 -36.37 -5.51
N ASN A 250 -28.77 -35.23 -5.44
CA ASN A 250 -29.00 -34.26 -4.35
C ASN A 250 -29.81 -33.03 -4.79
N SER A 251 -31.14 -33.08 -4.65
CA SER A 251 -32.07 -31.97 -4.94
C SER A 251 -31.90 -30.73 -4.06
N SER A 252 -30.99 -30.77 -3.07
CA SER A 252 -30.70 -29.68 -2.15
C SER A 252 -29.62 -28.72 -2.64
N ILE A 253 -28.79 -29.11 -3.62
CA ILE A 253 -27.68 -28.29 -4.11
C ILE A 253 -28.21 -27.31 -5.16
N GLN A 254 -27.92 -26.02 -4.97
CA GLN A 254 -28.36 -24.95 -5.86
C GLN A 254 -27.21 -24.37 -6.67
N VAL A 255 -26.02 -24.23 -6.06
CA VAL A 255 -24.84 -23.61 -6.69
C VAL A 255 -23.58 -24.36 -6.28
N ILE A 256 -22.66 -24.51 -7.24
CA ILE A 256 -21.34 -25.10 -7.06
C ILE A 256 -20.31 -24.08 -7.55
N PHE A 257 -19.50 -23.55 -6.63
CA PHE A 257 -18.36 -22.70 -6.96
C PHE A 257 -17.13 -23.57 -7.14
N VAL A 258 -16.45 -23.46 -8.29
CA VAL A 258 -15.39 -24.39 -8.70
C VAL A 258 -14.10 -23.65 -8.99
N HIS A 259 -13.05 -23.95 -8.25
CA HIS A 259 -11.67 -23.66 -8.64
C HIS A 259 -11.07 -24.92 -9.26
N GLY A 260 -11.02 -24.98 -10.59
CA GLY A 260 -10.64 -26.20 -11.32
C GLY A 260 -11.35 -26.26 -12.66
N GLU A 261 -11.24 -27.40 -13.35
CA GLU A 261 -11.86 -27.60 -14.65
C GLU A 261 -13.32 -28.05 -14.51
N ILE A 262 -14.22 -27.37 -15.23
CA ILE A 262 -15.62 -27.81 -15.36
C ILE A 262 -15.78 -28.39 -16.76
N SER A 263 -16.18 -29.66 -16.85
CA SER A 263 -16.42 -30.29 -18.15
C SER A 263 -17.48 -29.52 -18.95
N THR A 264 -17.33 -29.48 -20.28
CA THR A 264 -18.28 -28.75 -21.16
C THR A 264 -19.71 -29.27 -21.01
N GLN A 265 -19.86 -30.58 -20.84
CA GLN A 265 -21.16 -31.22 -20.60
C GLN A 265 -21.77 -30.76 -19.28
N ALA A 266 -20.97 -30.63 -18.21
CA ALA A 266 -21.41 -30.13 -16.92
C ALA A 266 -21.87 -28.66 -17.00
N LEU A 267 -21.09 -27.81 -17.68
CA LEU A 267 -21.46 -26.42 -17.91
C LEU A 267 -22.76 -26.28 -18.71
N ASP A 268 -22.90 -27.07 -19.79
CA ASP A 268 -24.09 -27.04 -20.64
C ASP A 268 -25.33 -27.57 -19.92
N ALA A 269 -25.19 -28.63 -19.10
CA ALA A 269 -26.26 -29.16 -18.27
C ALA A 269 -26.68 -28.16 -17.19
N SER A 270 -25.71 -27.50 -16.54
CA SER A 270 -25.95 -26.43 -15.58
C SER A 270 -26.69 -25.24 -16.20
N ALA A 271 -26.39 -24.91 -17.45
CA ALA A 271 -27.09 -23.85 -18.17
C ALA A 271 -28.51 -24.23 -18.59
N SER A 272 -28.67 -25.43 -19.18
CA SER A 272 -29.85 -25.79 -19.97
C SER A 272 -30.89 -26.59 -19.20
N THR A 273 -30.52 -27.26 -18.11
CA THR A 273 -31.40 -28.18 -17.38
C THR A 273 -32.12 -27.46 -16.23
N PRO A 274 -33.46 -27.43 -16.21
CA PRO A 274 -34.22 -26.89 -15.09
C PRO A 274 -33.96 -27.69 -13.81
N GLY A 275 -33.63 -27.02 -12.71
CA GLY A 275 -33.35 -27.66 -11.42
C GLY A 275 -31.95 -28.27 -11.27
N ALA A 276 -31.12 -28.26 -12.31
CA ALA A 276 -29.70 -28.56 -12.17
C ALA A 276 -28.98 -27.42 -11.43
N PRO A 277 -27.99 -27.72 -10.58
CA PRO A 277 -27.25 -26.72 -9.85
C PRO A 277 -26.42 -25.85 -10.80
N MET A 278 -26.24 -24.59 -10.42
CA MET A 278 -25.45 -23.62 -11.16
C MET A 278 -23.96 -23.83 -10.85
N CYS A 279 -23.18 -24.27 -11.83
CA CYS A 279 -21.73 -24.32 -11.72
C CYS A 279 -21.17 -22.95 -12.06
N VAL A 280 -20.34 -22.39 -11.19
CA VAL A 280 -19.71 -21.08 -11.37
C VAL A 280 -18.19 -21.25 -11.28
N PRO A 281 -17.44 -20.98 -12.37
CA PRO A 281 -15.99 -21.04 -12.33
C PRO A 281 -15.44 -19.89 -11.48
N VAL A 282 -14.42 -20.20 -10.68
CA VAL A 282 -13.73 -19.27 -9.79
C VAL A 282 -12.25 -19.29 -10.13
N SER A 283 -11.75 -18.17 -10.67
CA SER A 283 -10.37 -18.07 -11.15
C SER A 283 -9.30 -17.99 -10.07
N SER A 284 -9.69 -17.70 -8.82
CA SER A 284 -8.77 -17.51 -7.70
C SER A 284 -9.21 -18.28 -6.48
N TYR A 285 -8.30 -19.12 -5.94
CA TYR A 285 -8.50 -19.82 -4.67
C TYR A 285 -8.86 -18.87 -3.51
N LYS A 286 -8.39 -17.61 -3.53
CA LYS A 286 -8.77 -16.61 -2.52
C LYS A 286 -10.28 -16.30 -2.60
N SER A 287 -10.79 -16.06 -3.81
CA SER A 287 -12.23 -15.86 -4.01
C SER A 287 -13.03 -17.09 -3.63
N LEU A 288 -12.51 -18.30 -3.90
CA LEU A 288 -13.12 -19.57 -3.49
C LEU A 288 -13.26 -19.64 -1.96
N ARG A 289 -12.18 -19.34 -1.23
CA ARG A 289 -12.19 -19.27 0.23
C ARG A 289 -13.20 -18.26 0.77
N HIS A 290 -13.31 -17.08 0.16
CA HIS A 290 -14.30 -16.08 0.56
C HIS A 290 -15.73 -16.58 0.38
N LEU A 291 -15.99 -17.35 -0.68
CA LEU A 291 -17.30 -17.96 -0.92
C LEU A 291 -17.61 -19.05 0.12
N ALA A 292 -16.62 -19.86 0.51
CA ALA A 292 -16.76 -20.82 1.60
C ALA A 292 -17.11 -20.12 2.92
N GLU A 293 -16.35 -19.08 3.30
CA GLU A 293 -16.59 -18.29 4.51
C GLU A 293 -17.98 -17.62 4.51
N MET A 294 -18.42 -17.08 3.36
CA MET A 294 -19.75 -16.46 3.23
C MET A 294 -20.90 -17.48 3.24
N SER A 295 -20.70 -18.66 2.67
CA SER A 295 -21.75 -19.69 2.57
C SER A 295 -21.82 -20.63 3.79
N GLY A 296 -20.77 -20.64 4.62
CA GLY A 296 -20.57 -21.64 5.66
C GLY A 296 -20.20 -23.02 5.12
N ALA A 297 -19.84 -23.13 3.83
CA ALA A 297 -19.42 -24.38 3.22
C ALA A 297 -17.97 -24.73 3.59
N GLU A 298 -17.66 -26.02 3.58
CA GLU A 298 -16.28 -26.51 3.62
C GLU A 298 -15.74 -26.60 2.19
N ILE A 299 -14.47 -26.24 1.98
CA ILE A 299 -13.81 -26.43 0.68
C ILE A 299 -13.44 -27.91 0.58
N ILE A 300 -13.95 -28.57 -0.46
CA ILE A 300 -13.64 -29.98 -0.77
C ILE A 300 -12.71 -30.06 -1.99
N ASP A 301 -11.85 -31.07 -2.04
CA ASP A 301 -10.89 -31.25 -3.15
C ASP A 301 -11.46 -32.13 -4.27
N SER A 302 -12.46 -32.97 -3.96
CA SER A 302 -13.14 -33.83 -4.94
C SER A 302 -14.61 -34.04 -4.58
N TRP A 303 -15.44 -34.35 -5.58
CA TRP A 303 -16.87 -34.60 -5.37
C TRP A 303 -17.14 -35.80 -4.45
N ASP A 304 -16.25 -36.80 -4.46
CA ASP A 304 -16.33 -37.98 -3.60
C ASP A 304 -16.20 -37.66 -2.11
N GLU A 305 -15.62 -36.50 -1.77
CA GLU A 305 -15.46 -36.01 -0.39
C GLU A 305 -16.66 -35.17 0.09
N LEU A 306 -17.68 -34.98 -0.75
CA LEU A 306 -18.84 -34.16 -0.42
C LEU A 306 -19.70 -34.81 0.69
N LEU A 307 -19.46 -34.38 1.93
CA LEU A 307 -20.29 -34.73 3.08
C LEU A 307 -21.47 -33.76 3.23
N PRO A 308 -22.61 -34.17 3.81
CA PRO A 308 -23.74 -33.27 4.06
C PRO A 308 -23.39 -32.03 4.91
N GLY A 309 -22.38 -32.15 5.78
CA GLY A 309 -21.87 -31.04 6.60
C GLY A 309 -20.99 -30.04 5.85
N ALA A 310 -20.46 -30.41 4.68
CA ALA A 310 -19.66 -29.52 3.83
C ALA A 310 -20.53 -28.57 2.99
N ILE A 311 -21.83 -28.85 2.87
CA ILE A 311 -22.78 -28.03 2.10
C ILE A 311 -23.12 -26.76 2.89
N GLY A 312 -22.79 -25.61 2.32
CA GLY A 312 -23.12 -24.30 2.86
C GLY A 312 -24.64 -24.08 2.91
N LEU A 313 -25.11 -23.61 4.06
CA LEU A 313 -26.53 -23.37 4.35
C LEU A 313 -26.87 -21.88 4.44
N GLU A 314 -25.86 -21.01 4.47
CA GLU A 314 -26.08 -19.57 4.58
C GLU A 314 -26.75 -19.01 3.31
N CYS A 315 -27.54 -17.97 3.51
CA CYS A 315 -28.25 -17.31 2.42
C CYS A 315 -27.29 -16.39 1.66
N LEU A 316 -27.24 -16.50 0.33
CA LEU A 316 -26.44 -15.65 -0.54
C LEU A 316 -27.32 -14.90 -1.52
N GLU A 317 -26.97 -13.64 -1.77
CA GLU A 317 -27.55 -12.81 -2.82
C GLU A 317 -26.59 -12.70 -3.99
N VAL A 318 -27.04 -13.09 -5.18
CA VAL A 318 -26.22 -13.17 -6.39
C VAL A 318 -26.76 -12.22 -7.46
N LYS A 319 -25.88 -11.37 -7.99
CA LYS A 319 -26.21 -10.37 -9.02
C LYS A 319 -25.30 -10.52 -10.23
N ALA A 320 -25.91 -10.61 -11.40
CA ALA A 320 -25.22 -10.51 -12.67
C ALA A 320 -24.96 -9.03 -13.00
N LEU A 321 -23.69 -8.66 -13.17
CA LEU A 321 -23.27 -7.30 -13.49
C LEU A 321 -22.57 -7.26 -14.84
N ASP A 322 -23.16 -6.50 -15.77
CA ASP A 322 -22.54 -6.21 -17.05
C ASP A 322 -21.92 -4.81 -17.01
N LEU A 323 -20.60 -4.75 -17.09
CA LEU A 323 -19.81 -3.53 -16.96
C LEU A 323 -19.10 -3.16 -18.27
N THR A 324 -19.55 -3.68 -19.42
CA THR A 324 -19.02 -3.28 -20.74
C THR A 324 -19.01 -1.76 -20.87
N ALA A 325 -17.82 -1.17 -20.80
CA ALA A 325 -17.60 0.16 -21.37
C ALA A 325 -17.66 0.03 -22.88
N VAL A 326 -18.30 0.99 -23.54
CA VAL A 326 -18.44 1.06 -24.99
C VAL A 326 -17.09 0.75 -25.65
N ARG A 327 -17.05 -0.32 -26.45
CA ARG A 327 -15.88 -0.71 -27.25
C ARG A 327 -15.52 0.46 -28.17
N ALA A 328 -14.33 1.03 -28.03
CA ALA A 328 -13.68 1.60 -29.19
C ALA A 328 -13.31 0.40 -30.06
N GLN A 329 -13.86 0.34 -31.28
CA GLN A 329 -13.28 -0.52 -32.32
C GLN A 329 -11.83 -0.07 -32.53
N ASP A 330 -10.98 -1.03 -32.84
CA ASP A 330 -9.54 -0.88 -33.15
C ASP A 330 -8.65 -1.07 -31.91
N ASP A 331 -8.42 -2.34 -31.55
CA ASP A 331 -7.07 -2.91 -31.37
C ASP A 331 -7.22 -4.42 -31.07
N ASP A 332 -6.59 -5.25 -31.91
CA ASP A 332 -6.49 -6.72 -31.80
C ASP A 332 -5.51 -7.13 -30.68
N ASP A 333 -5.71 -6.62 -29.45
CA ASP A 333 -4.98 -7.11 -28.27
C ASP A 333 -5.86 -8.11 -27.50
N ASP A 334 -5.37 -9.35 -27.40
CA ASP A 334 -5.96 -10.56 -26.78
C ASP A 334 -6.31 -10.44 -25.27
N ASP A 335 -6.24 -9.26 -24.67
CA ASP A 335 -6.62 -9.06 -23.27
C ASP A 335 -8.16 -8.85 -23.17
N GLU A 336 -8.95 -9.93 -23.37
CA GLU A 336 -10.38 -9.96 -22.99
C GLU A 336 -10.53 -9.79 -21.47
N VAL A 337 -10.39 -8.56 -20.97
CA VAL A 337 -10.66 -8.25 -19.58
C VAL A 337 -12.15 -8.47 -19.33
N ALA A 338 -12.48 -9.46 -18.50
CA ALA A 338 -13.86 -9.85 -18.19
C ALA A 338 -14.74 -8.62 -17.92
N SER A 339 -15.68 -8.34 -18.82
CA SER A 339 -16.61 -7.22 -18.71
C SER A 339 -17.86 -7.58 -17.91
N PHE A 340 -18.03 -8.86 -17.58
CA PHE A 340 -19.18 -9.39 -16.86
C PHE A 340 -18.71 -10.02 -15.56
N PHE A 341 -19.42 -9.69 -14.49
CA PHE A 341 -19.12 -10.16 -13.15
C PHE A 341 -20.34 -10.77 -12.49
N LEU A 342 -20.11 -11.79 -11.68
CA LEU A 342 -21.07 -12.28 -10.72
C LEU A 342 -20.72 -11.68 -9.35
N GLN A 343 -21.59 -10.83 -8.82
CA GLN A 343 -21.46 -10.29 -7.47
C GLN A 343 -22.20 -11.21 -6.49
N VAL A 344 -21.50 -11.70 -5.47
CA VAL A 344 -22.05 -12.52 -4.39
C VAL A 344 -21.98 -11.72 -3.10
N VAL A 345 -23.11 -11.59 -2.39
CA VAL A 345 -23.28 -10.72 -1.22
C VAL A 345 -24.03 -11.48 -0.11
N LEU A 346 -23.74 -11.17 1.15
CA LEU A 346 -24.58 -11.61 2.27
C LEU A 346 -25.82 -10.68 2.38
N PRO A 347 -27.04 -11.19 2.14
CA PRO A 347 -28.24 -10.38 2.21
C PRO A 347 -28.50 -9.91 3.64
N ASN A 348 -28.98 -8.67 3.79
CA ASN A 348 -29.32 -8.04 5.08
C ASN A 348 -28.17 -7.93 6.09
N ALA A 349 -26.92 -8.16 5.69
CA ALA A 349 -25.77 -7.97 6.55
C ALA A 349 -25.47 -6.47 6.72
N ARG A 350 -25.28 -6.04 7.97
CA ARG A 350 -24.91 -4.64 8.28
C ARG A 350 -23.54 -4.27 7.72
N HIS A 351 -22.61 -5.22 7.77
CA HIS A 351 -21.30 -5.15 7.16
C HIS A 351 -21.07 -6.44 6.39
N GLN A 352 -20.36 -6.34 5.27
CA GLN A 352 -19.93 -7.50 4.51
C GLN A 352 -18.61 -8.05 5.06
N LEU A 353 -18.39 -9.34 4.86
CA LEU A 353 -17.08 -9.96 5.12
C LEU A 353 -16.03 -9.50 4.11
N HIS A 354 -16.47 -9.19 2.88
CA HIS A 354 -15.62 -8.87 1.74
C HIS A 354 -16.11 -7.64 1.00
N ALA A 355 -15.19 -6.87 0.43
CA ALA A 355 -15.46 -5.75 -0.46
C ALA A 355 -14.68 -5.91 -1.77
N SER A 356 -15.34 -5.63 -2.89
CA SER A 356 -14.71 -5.69 -4.20
C SER A 356 -14.62 -4.30 -4.82
N VAL A 357 -13.41 -3.88 -5.18
CA VAL A 357 -13.16 -2.59 -5.82
C VAL A 357 -12.97 -2.81 -7.31
N ILE A 358 -13.74 -2.11 -8.13
CA ILE A 358 -13.52 -2.04 -9.57
C ILE A 358 -12.80 -0.72 -9.85
N VAL A 359 -11.60 -0.85 -10.39
CA VAL A 359 -10.81 0.28 -10.88
C VAL A 359 -10.84 0.26 -12.39
N GLN A 360 -11.45 1.30 -12.95
CA GLN A 360 -11.57 1.47 -14.38
C GLN A 360 -10.71 2.64 -14.84
N GLY A 361 -10.01 2.49 -15.97
CA GLY A 361 -9.17 3.55 -16.50
C GLY A 361 -8.97 3.45 -18.02
N PRO A 362 -8.63 4.56 -18.68
CA PRO A 362 -8.49 4.60 -20.14
C PRO A 362 -7.28 3.78 -20.62
N THR A 363 -6.27 3.59 -19.78
CA THR A 363 -5.11 2.73 -20.06
C THR A 363 -4.85 1.79 -18.89
N ARG A 364 -4.24 0.63 -19.17
CA ARG A 364 -3.84 -0.35 -18.15
C ARG A 364 -2.92 0.27 -17.10
N SER A 365 -2.04 1.18 -17.50
CA SER A 365 -1.12 1.89 -16.60
C SER A 365 -1.87 2.77 -15.59
N LEU A 366 -2.80 3.61 -16.06
CA LEU A 366 -3.57 4.50 -15.18
C LEU A 366 -4.51 3.72 -14.26
N ALA A 367 -5.15 2.66 -14.77
CA ALA A 367 -6.00 1.81 -13.96
C ALA A 367 -5.20 1.04 -12.89
N THR A 368 -4.03 0.52 -13.25
CA THR A 368 -3.11 -0.16 -12.31
C THR A 368 -2.58 0.79 -11.25
N GLU A 369 -2.25 2.02 -11.61
CA GLU A 369 -1.81 3.04 -10.65
C GLU A 369 -2.94 3.41 -9.67
N LEU A 370 -4.16 3.63 -10.16
CA LEU A 370 -5.31 3.89 -9.28
C LEU A 370 -5.62 2.70 -8.37
N ARG A 371 -5.50 1.45 -8.84
CA ARG A 371 -5.59 0.26 -8.01
C ARG A 371 -4.54 0.28 -6.90
N ASN A 372 -3.28 0.52 -7.26
CA ASN A 372 -2.18 0.52 -6.30
C ASN A 372 -2.33 1.64 -5.27
N ASP A 373 -2.73 2.84 -5.69
CA ASP A 373 -2.98 3.99 -4.80
C ASP A 373 -4.21 3.77 -3.90
N THR A 374 -5.26 3.11 -4.41
CA THR A 374 -6.44 2.72 -3.61
C THR A 374 -6.04 1.70 -2.55
N HIS A 375 -5.34 0.63 -2.92
CA HIS A 375 -4.85 -0.37 -1.98
C HIS A 375 -3.97 0.25 -0.91
N LYS A 376 -2.99 1.10 -1.30
CA LYS A 376 -2.17 1.85 -0.35
C LYS A 376 -3.04 2.64 0.61
N MET A 377 -4.01 3.41 0.12
CA MET A 377 -4.86 4.20 1.01
C MET A 377 -5.68 3.35 1.98
N ILE A 378 -6.17 2.17 1.57
CA ILE A 378 -6.82 1.23 2.49
C ILE A 378 -5.84 0.78 3.57
N CYS A 379 -4.60 0.43 3.21
CA CYS A 379 -3.55 0.14 4.18
C CYS A 379 -3.29 1.31 5.12
N ARG A 380 -3.23 2.55 4.62
CA ARG A 380 -3.04 3.76 5.47
C ARG A 380 -4.15 3.92 6.49
N LEU A 381 -5.40 3.77 6.06
CA LEU A 381 -6.57 3.82 6.95
C LEU A 381 -6.44 2.75 8.05
N ARG A 382 -6.19 1.49 7.66
CA ARG A 382 -6.03 0.37 8.59
C ARG A 382 -4.87 0.58 9.58
N ASN A 383 -3.70 0.95 9.08
CA ASN A 383 -2.50 1.19 9.90
C ASN A 383 -2.71 2.29 10.95
N VAL A 384 -3.40 3.38 10.59
CA VAL A 384 -3.69 4.49 11.51
C VAL A 384 -4.74 4.07 12.54
N LEU A 385 -5.77 3.35 12.15
CA LEU A 385 -6.77 2.83 13.09
C LEU A 385 -6.18 1.84 14.08
N GLN A 386 -5.31 0.92 13.62
CA GLN A 386 -4.61 -0.05 14.46
C GLN A 386 -3.59 0.56 15.41
N SER A 387 -2.94 1.65 14.99
CA SER A 387 -1.92 2.31 15.82
C SER A 387 -2.50 3.38 16.73
N GLY A 388 -3.59 4.03 16.32
CA GLY A 388 -4.13 5.23 16.97
C GLY A 388 -3.25 6.47 16.81
N TYR A 389 -2.21 6.41 15.96
CA TYR A 389 -1.21 7.47 15.85
C TYR A 389 -0.81 7.77 14.41
N VAL A 390 -0.58 9.06 14.15
CA VAL A 390 0.03 9.57 12.92
C VAL A 390 1.33 10.33 13.24
N LEU A 391 2.14 10.60 12.23
CA LEU A 391 3.36 11.40 12.33
C LEU A 391 3.25 12.66 11.47
N PRO A 392 3.85 13.79 11.90
CA PRO A 392 3.97 14.99 11.08
C PRO A 392 4.68 14.70 9.74
N GLY A 393 4.02 15.01 8.63
CA GLY A 393 4.53 14.78 7.27
C GLY A 393 5.38 15.95 6.74
N ASN A 394 5.37 16.12 5.40
CA ASN A 394 5.98 17.26 4.69
C ASN A 394 7.46 17.54 5.00
N GLY A 395 8.22 16.49 5.37
CA GLY A 395 9.64 16.58 5.69
C GLY A 395 9.95 17.07 7.11
N GLY A 396 8.94 17.50 7.88
CA GLY A 396 9.14 17.99 9.25
C GLY A 396 9.75 16.92 10.17
N PHE A 397 9.26 15.69 10.07
CA PHE A 397 9.81 14.54 10.80
C PHE A 397 11.30 14.29 10.49
N TRP A 398 11.72 14.37 9.22
CA TRP A 398 13.12 14.19 8.84
C TRP A 398 14.02 15.32 9.34
N CYS A 399 13.52 16.56 9.36
CA CYS A 399 14.22 17.68 9.98
C CYS A 399 14.41 17.49 11.49
N ALA A 400 13.39 17.00 12.20
CA ALA A 400 13.48 16.70 13.62
C ALA A 400 14.52 15.60 13.90
N CYS A 401 14.49 14.51 13.12
CA CYS A 401 15.48 13.43 13.23
C CYS A 401 16.90 13.92 12.97
N ALA A 402 17.11 14.72 11.91
CA ALA A 402 18.43 15.29 11.61
C ALA A 402 18.95 16.16 12.77
N ALA A 403 18.10 17.02 13.34
CA ALA A 403 18.47 17.85 14.50
C ALA A 403 18.81 17.02 15.74
N ALA A 404 18.05 15.96 16.02
CA ALA A 404 18.30 15.05 17.13
C ALA A 404 19.62 14.27 16.95
N VAL A 405 19.92 13.80 15.75
CA VAL A 405 21.17 13.08 15.43
C VAL A 405 22.39 13.99 15.57
N VAL A 406 22.29 15.26 15.20
CA VAL A 406 23.36 16.26 15.42
C VAL A 406 23.64 16.43 16.92
N GLN A 407 22.60 16.53 17.75
CA GLN A 407 22.75 16.63 19.21
C GLN A 407 23.38 15.37 19.82
N GLU A 408 22.97 14.19 19.35
CA GLU A 408 23.58 12.92 19.78
C GLU A 408 25.07 12.87 19.39
N ALA A 409 25.42 13.28 18.17
CA ALA A 409 26.81 13.37 17.73
C ALA A 409 27.64 14.31 18.64
N GLU A 410 27.09 15.46 19.03
CA GLU A 410 27.76 16.37 19.98
C GLU A 410 27.92 15.75 21.38
N ALA A 411 26.94 14.97 21.85
CA ALA A 411 27.02 14.26 23.13
C ALA A 411 28.11 13.17 23.11
N LEU A 412 28.25 12.46 21.98
CA LEU A 412 29.32 11.47 21.76
C LEU A 412 30.70 12.13 21.75
N ALA A 413 30.83 13.32 21.14
CA ALA A 413 32.09 14.10 21.16
C ALA A 413 32.49 14.45 22.60
N LYS A 414 31.52 14.94 23.41
CA LYS A 414 31.74 15.25 24.84
C LYS A 414 32.12 14.01 25.68
N SER A 415 31.74 12.83 25.21
CA SER A 415 32.02 11.55 25.87
C SER A 415 33.33 10.89 25.39
N ASN A 416 34.22 11.65 24.71
CA ASN A 416 35.48 11.18 24.13
C ASN A 416 35.34 10.07 23.07
N GLN A 417 34.21 10.02 22.36
CA GLN A 417 33.95 9.09 21.26
C GLN A 417 34.02 9.80 19.90
N GLU A 418 35.15 10.44 19.59
CA GLU A 418 35.29 11.36 18.45
C GLU A 418 34.99 10.72 17.08
N LEU A 419 35.48 9.50 16.82
CA LEU A 419 35.24 8.81 15.55
C LEU A 419 33.76 8.44 15.37
N LEU A 420 33.11 8.00 16.44
CA LEU A 420 31.68 7.67 16.42
C LEU A 420 30.83 8.94 16.29
N SER A 421 31.22 10.02 16.97
CA SER A 421 30.62 11.34 16.82
C SER A 421 30.71 11.83 15.37
N PHE A 422 31.90 11.76 14.76
CA PHE A 422 32.10 12.15 13.36
C PHE A 422 31.21 11.34 12.40
N ALA A 423 31.18 10.01 12.54
CA ALA A 423 30.34 9.14 11.73
C ALA A 423 28.85 9.45 11.91
N THR A 424 28.40 9.62 13.16
CA THR A 424 27.02 9.95 13.51
C THR A 424 26.60 11.31 12.93
N MET A 425 27.47 12.32 13.05
CA MET A 425 27.26 13.65 12.47
C MET A 425 27.10 13.59 10.94
N ARG A 426 27.94 12.80 10.27
CA ARG A 426 27.87 12.62 8.81
C ARG A 426 26.59 11.91 8.37
N LEU A 427 26.09 10.97 9.17
CA LEU A 427 24.83 10.27 8.91
C LEU A 427 23.57 11.13 9.20
N ALA A 428 23.70 12.32 9.80
CA ALA A 428 22.60 13.29 9.86
C ALA A 428 22.31 13.95 8.49
N TYR A 429 23.32 14.03 7.61
CA TYR A 429 23.18 14.67 6.30
C TYR A 429 22.19 13.94 5.37
N PRO A 430 22.22 12.61 5.23
CA PRO A 430 21.20 11.85 4.50
C PRO A 430 19.75 12.18 4.86
N LEU A 431 19.46 12.38 6.16
CA LEU A 431 18.12 12.76 6.62
C LEU A 431 17.71 14.15 6.10
N SER A 432 18.68 15.06 6.01
CA SER A 432 18.50 16.38 5.40
C SER A 432 18.35 16.28 3.88
N GLU A 433 19.08 15.37 3.24
CA GLU A 433 19.01 15.14 1.81
C GLU A 433 17.63 14.63 1.38
N LEU A 434 17.00 13.71 2.14
CA LEU A 434 15.62 13.30 1.88
C LEU A 434 14.67 14.49 1.78
N SER A 435 14.82 15.45 2.69
CA SER A 435 14.03 16.68 2.69
C SER A 435 14.32 17.58 1.48
N VAL A 436 15.57 17.62 1.03
CA VAL A 436 15.95 18.34 -0.20
C VAL A 436 15.38 17.66 -1.45
N ILE A 437 15.39 16.32 -1.51
CA ILE A 437 14.76 15.52 -2.57
C ILE A 437 13.25 15.76 -2.60
N LEU A 438 12.61 15.80 -1.43
CA LEU A 438 11.19 16.10 -1.31
C LEU A 438 10.86 17.48 -1.89
N LEU A 439 11.64 18.51 -1.58
CA LEU A 439 11.51 19.85 -2.17
C LEU A 439 11.75 19.85 -3.68
N GLU A 440 12.80 19.15 -4.14
CA GLU A 440 13.16 19.00 -5.55
C GLU A 440 11.97 18.52 -6.38
N ASN A 441 11.37 17.42 -5.94
CA ASN A 441 10.30 16.75 -6.67
C ASN A 441 8.95 17.43 -6.47
N SER A 442 8.83 18.32 -5.48
CA SER A 442 7.57 19.04 -5.23
C SER A 442 7.42 20.27 -6.13
N GLY A 443 8.50 20.77 -6.73
CA GLY A 443 8.50 22.01 -7.52
C GLY A 443 8.25 23.23 -6.63
N GLY A 444 8.92 24.36 -6.90
CA GLY A 444 8.57 25.63 -6.25
C GLY A 444 7.06 25.86 -6.37
N CYS A 445 6.40 26.18 -5.26
CA CYS A 445 4.94 26.24 -5.13
C CYS A 445 4.27 27.37 -5.93
N ASP A 446 4.80 27.78 -7.08
CA ASP A 446 4.25 28.88 -7.86
C ASP A 446 4.52 28.71 -9.37
N PRO A 447 3.49 28.49 -10.21
CA PRO A 447 3.64 28.45 -11.66
C PRO A 447 4.21 29.75 -12.24
N ASP A 448 4.11 30.87 -11.51
CA ASP A 448 4.58 32.18 -11.93
C ASP A 448 6.05 32.44 -11.57
N THR A 449 6.67 31.59 -10.74
CA THR A 449 8.08 31.74 -10.35
C THR A 449 8.95 30.73 -11.09
N ILE A 450 9.41 31.10 -12.28
CA ILE A 450 10.39 30.34 -13.09
C ILE A 450 11.81 30.49 -12.48
N GLU A 451 11.95 30.44 -11.16
CA GLU A 451 13.26 30.34 -10.53
C GLU A 451 13.52 28.87 -10.23
N ILE A 452 14.44 28.27 -10.99
CA ILE A 452 14.99 26.96 -10.66
C ILE A 452 15.71 27.11 -9.32
N GLU A 453 15.05 26.74 -8.23
CA GLU A 453 15.65 26.78 -6.90
C GLU A 453 16.88 25.87 -6.86
N SER A 454 18.05 26.50 -6.70
CA SER A 454 19.32 25.79 -6.57
C SER A 454 19.29 24.82 -5.39
N PHE A 455 20.13 23.79 -5.46
CA PHE A 455 20.32 22.84 -4.37
C PHE A 455 20.59 23.55 -3.02
N PHE A 456 21.44 24.58 -3.03
CA PHE A 456 21.79 25.33 -1.82
C PHE A 456 20.61 26.12 -1.25
N SER A 457 19.73 26.67 -2.10
CA SER A 457 18.51 27.34 -1.65
C SER A 457 17.58 26.36 -0.92
N ARG A 458 17.36 25.18 -1.52
CA ARG A 458 16.55 24.10 -0.90
C ARG A 458 17.17 23.63 0.41
N LEU A 459 18.47 23.39 0.44
CA LEU A 459 19.18 23.00 1.65
C LEU A 459 19.08 24.06 2.75
N ALA A 460 19.18 25.35 2.42
CA ALA A 460 19.02 26.44 3.38
C ALA A 460 17.60 26.48 3.99
N LYS A 461 16.56 26.19 3.21
CA LYS A 461 15.19 26.02 3.73
C LYS A 461 15.10 24.87 4.71
N VAL A 462 15.61 23.68 4.33
CA VAL A 462 15.66 22.50 5.21
C VAL A 462 16.38 22.81 6.52
N GLN A 463 17.56 23.42 6.45
CA GLN A 463 18.35 23.80 7.62
C GLN A 463 17.65 24.83 8.49
N THR A 464 16.86 25.73 7.91
CA THR A 464 16.07 26.71 8.68
C THR A 464 15.05 25.99 9.56
N VAL A 465 14.34 24.99 9.00
CA VAL A 465 13.39 24.17 9.77
C VAL A 465 14.12 23.34 10.83
N GLN A 466 15.25 22.71 10.48
CA GLN A 466 16.07 21.94 11.43
C GLN A 466 16.54 22.78 12.62
N LYS A 467 16.97 24.03 12.39
CA LYS A 467 17.38 24.95 13.45
C LYS A 467 16.25 25.27 14.42
N LYS A 468 14.99 25.32 13.96
CA LYS A 468 13.83 25.49 14.85
C LYS A 468 13.67 24.30 15.78
N PHE A 469 13.78 23.07 15.26
CA PHE A 469 13.76 21.85 16.08
C PHE A 469 14.91 21.85 17.10
N ALA A 470 16.14 22.13 16.65
CA ALA A 470 17.31 22.16 17.53
C ALA A 470 17.14 23.18 18.67
N ARG A 471 16.68 24.40 18.35
CA ARG A 471 16.42 25.46 19.32
C ARG A 471 15.32 25.07 20.30
N GLY A 472 14.19 24.55 19.82
CA GLY A 472 13.09 24.12 20.68
C GLY A 472 13.51 23.04 21.68
N VAL A 473 14.29 22.07 21.22
CA VAL A 473 14.87 21.03 22.10
C VAL A 473 15.86 21.64 23.10
N GLN A 474 16.70 22.58 22.69
CA GLN A 474 17.65 23.25 23.58
C GLN A 474 16.96 24.09 24.67
N ASP A 475 15.88 24.78 24.32
CA ASP A 475 15.19 25.72 25.21
C ASP A 475 14.40 25.01 26.32
N ILE A 476 13.74 23.88 26.02
CA ILE A 476 12.84 23.20 26.98
C ILE A 476 13.06 21.69 27.14
N GLY A 477 14.01 21.10 26.41
CA GLY A 477 14.33 19.68 26.43
C GLY A 477 13.49 18.84 25.46
N ALA A 478 14.09 17.81 24.86
CA ALA A 478 13.49 17.01 23.78
C ALA A 478 12.13 16.42 24.14
N ASN A 479 12.03 15.74 25.30
CA ASN A 479 10.78 15.12 25.73
C ASN A 479 9.64 16.14 25.87
N LYS A 480 9.91 17.31 26.47
CA LYS A 480 8.89 18.35 26.65
C LYS A 480 8.56 19.07 25.36
N PHE A 481 9.53 19.28 24.48
CA PHE A 481 9.32 19.92 23.19
C PHE A 481 8.46 19.05 22.28
N PHE A 482 8.87 17.81 22.05
CA PHE A 482 8.14 16.95 21.13
C PHE A 482 6.75 16.56 21.65
N SER A 483 6.54 16.44 22.95
CA SER A 483 5.23 16.05 23.51
C SER A 483 4.23 17.21 23.66
N ARG A 484 4.62 18.47 23.48
CA ARG A 484 3.76 19.64 23.77
C ARG A 484 3.29 20.39 22.52
N TYR A 485 3.99 20.23 21.40
CA TYR A 485 3.72 20.99 20.20
C TYR A 485 3.17 20.10 19.10
N ASP A 486 2.20 20.63 18.36
CA ASP A 486 1.70 20.03 17.13
C ASP A 486 2.59 20.48 15.96
N PHE A 487 3.35 19.55 15.39
CA PHE A 487 4.31 19.82 14.31
C PHE A 487 3.69 19.73 12.90
N ARG A 488 2.36 19.69 12.78
CA ARG A 488 1.66 19.78 11.48
C ARG A 488 1.65 21.20 10.90
N SER A 489 2.08 22.20 11.66
CA SER A 489 2.08 23.59 11.20
C SER A 489 3.11 23.82 10.07
N ALA A 490 2.85 24.83 9.23
CA ALA A 490 3.78 25.23 8.17
C ALA A 490 5.15 25.67 8.70
N GLU A 491 5.27 26.03 9.98
CA GLU A 491 6.55 26.44 10.57
C GLU A 491 7.56 25.30 10.71
N TYR A 492 7.05 24.08 10.90
CA TYR A 492 7.83 22.85 11.08
C TYR A 492 7.77 21.91 9.88
N ALA A 493 7.11 22.34 8.80
CA ALA A 493 7.07 21.66 7.52
C ALA A 493 8.03 22.30 6.53
N ILE A 494 8.48 21.51 5.55
CA ILE A 494 9.37 21.98 4.48
C ILE A 494 8.56 22.31 3.23
N LEU A 495 7.53 21.50 2.96
CA LEU A 495 6.56 21.79 1.91
C LEU A 495 5.50 22.75 2.45
N SER A 496 5.33 23.88 1.76
CA SER A 496 4.24 24.80 2.04
C SER A 496 2.91 24.20 1.56
N PRO A 497 1.81 24.37 2.31
CA PRO A 497 0.47 24.07 1.79
C PRO A 497 0.20 24.88 0.53
N LYS A 498 -0.44 24.28 -0.47
CA LYS A 498 -0.96 25.04 -1.61
C LYS A 498 -2.16 25.87 -1.13
N ARG A 499 -2.29 27.13 -1.59
CA ARG A 499 -3.39 28.07 -1.24
C ARG A 499 -4.81 27.55 -1.50
N THR A 500 -4.96 26.41 -2.20
CA THR A 500 -6.25 25.79 -2.53
C THR A 500 -6.67 24.69 -1.55
N GLU A 501 -5.85 24.35 -0.54
CA GLU A 501 -6.29 23.48 0.54
C GLU A 501 -7.31 24.23 1.40
N PRO A 502 -8.43 23.61 1.82
CA PRO A 502 -9.30 24.23 2.80
C PRO A 502 -8.46 24.44 4.06
N GLU A 503 -8.11 25.70 4.34
CA GLU A 503 -7.56 26.08 5.62
C GLU A 503 -8.51 25.49 6.68
N SER A 504 -8.00 24.60 7.55
CA SER A 504 -8.74 24.33 8.79
C SER A 504 -8.99 25.69 9.43
N GLU A 505 -10.12 25.92 10.10
CA GLU A 505 -10.37 27.18 10.82
C GLU A 505 -9.21 27.57 11.79
N ASP A 506 -8.34 26.60 12.14
CA ASP A 506 -7.13 26.74 12.97
C ASP A 506 -5.77 26.84 12.19
N GLY A 507 -5.76 26.94 10.85
CA GLY A 507 -4.53 27.04 10.04
C GLY A 507 -3.59 25.82 10.00
N ARG A 508 -4.03 24.63 10.45
CA ARG A 508 -3.21 23.39 10.48
C ARG A 508 -3.30 22.64 9.15
N VAL A 509 -2.15 22.43 8.52
CA VAL A 509 -2.02 21.72 7.23
C VAL A 509 -2.02 20.22 7.49
N PHE A 510 -2.83 19.47 6.75
CA PHE A 510 -3.25 18.12 7.13
C PHE A 510 -2.30 16.97 6.76
N HIS A 511 -1.14 17.20 6.13
CA HIS A 511 -0.31 16.09 5.63
C HIS A 511 0.42 15.36 6.78
N VAL A 512 0.01 14.12 7.02
CA VAL A 512 0.60 13.21 8.01
C VAL A 512 1.00 11.88 7.39
N ASP A 513 1.98 11.23 8.00
CA ASP A 513 2.44 9.88 7.66
C ASP A 513 2.00 8.87 8.73
N GLU A 514 1.98 7.58 8.38
CA GLU A 514 1.61 6.53 9.35
C GLU A 514 2.76 6.23 10.32
N TYR A 515 2.49 6.29 11.62
CA TYR A 515 3.53 6.12 12.66
C TYR A 515 4.24 4.76 12.59
N LYS A 516 3.49 3.66 12.61
CA LYS A 516 4.08 2.30 12.61
C LYS A 516 4.78 1.98 11.29
N SER A 517 4.18 2.33 10.14
CA SER A 517 4.76 2.10 8.81
C SER A 517 6.07 2.87 8.63
N MET A 518 6.13 4.15 9.05
CA MET A 518 7.36 4.95 9.03
C MET A 518 8.45 4.34 9.91
N GLY A 519 8.11 3.94 11.14
CA GLY A 519 9.04 3.27 12.04
C GLY A 519 9.60 1.97 11.47
N SER A 520 8.77 1.18 10.78
CA SER A 520 9.21 -0.02 10.06
C SER A 520 10.12 0.30 8.87
N ALA A 521 9.74 1.29 8.05
CA ALA A 521 10.55 1.73 6.92
C ALA A 521 11.95 2.22 7.35
N ILE A 522 12.06 2.91 8.50
CA ILE A 522 13.36 3.26 9.08
C ILE A 522 14.16 2.00 9.38
N ARG A 523 13.62 1.06 10.17
CA ARG A 523 14.33 -0.19 10.51
C ARG A 523 14.76 -0.97 9.27
N GLY A 524 13.86 -1.10 8.28
CA GLY A 524 14.15 -1.78 7.02
C GLY A 524 15.34 -1.16 6.28
N ALA A 525 15.34 0.16 6.11
CA ALA A 525 16.44 0.86 5.44
C ALA A 525 17.78 0.71 6.17
N PHE A 526 17.82 0.89 7.49
CA PHE A 526 19.04 0.72 8.29
C PHE A 526 19.53 -0.74 8.29
N ARG A 527 18.60 -1.70 8.36
CA ARG A 527 18.90 -3.13 8.34
C ARG A 527 19.56 -3.56 7.03
N VAL A 528 19.09 -3.08 5.88
CA VAL A 528 19.72 -3.35 4.58
C VAL A 528 21.20 -2.95 4.61
N LEU A 529 21.50 -1.72 5.05
CA LEU A 529 22.89 -1.23 5.11
C LEU A 529 23.76 -2.00 6.08
N GLN A 530 23.24 -2.31 7.26
CA GLN A 530 23.95 -3.10 8.27
C GLN A 530 24.27 -4.51 7.76
N LEU A 531 23.34 -5.15 7.03
CA LEU A 531 23.58 -6.44 6.40
C LEU A 531 24.68 -6.34 5.34
N LEU A 532 24.60 -5.37 4.44
CA LEU A 532 25.59 -5.19 3.37
C LEU A 532 26.99 -4.89 3.90
N LEU A 533 27.11 -4.10 4.97
CA LEU A 533 28.39 -3.82 5.63
C LEU A 533 28.98 -5.04 6.36
N ASN A 534 28.17 -6.06 6.68
CA ASN A 534 28.63 -7.29 7.32
C ASN A 534 29.09 -8.36 6.31
N ILE A 535 28.77 -8.24 5.03
CA ILE A 535 29.11 -9.26 4.02
C ILE A 535 30.62 -9.46 3.93
N ASP A 536 31.40 -8.38 4.01
CA ASP A 536 32.87 -8.43 3.99
C ASP A 536 33.46 -9.13 5.24
N ARG A 537 32.70 -9.22 6.35
CA ARG A 537 33.15 -9.95 7.55
C ARG A 537 33.04 -11.47 7.41
N HIS A 538 32.10 -11.97 6.61
CA HIS A 538 31.77 -13.40 6.54
C HIS A 538 32.46 -14.14 5.39
N ARG A 539 33.26 -13.46 4.57
CA ARG A 539 34.14 -14.10 3.55
C ARG A 539 35.54 -14.45 4.08
N VAL A 540 35.85 -14.14 5.33
CA VAL A 540 37.06 -14.64 6.01
C VAL A 540 36.71 -15.94 6.73
N ASN A 541 36.62 -17.04 5.97
CA ASN A 541 36.93 -18.41 6.37
C ASN A 541 36.86 -19.34 5.16
#